data_AF-A0AAP0Q634-F1
#
_entry.id   AF-A0AAP0Q634-F1
#
_cell.length_a   1.000
_cell.length_b   1.000
_cell.length_c   1.000
_cell.angle_alpha   90.00
_cell.angle_beta   90.00
_cell.angle_gamma   90.00
#
_symmetry.space_group_name_H-M   'P 1'
#
loop_
_entity.id
_entity.type
_entity.pdbx_description
1 polymer ?
#
loop_
_entity_poly.entity_id
_entity_poly.type
_entity_poly.pdbx_seq_one_letter_code
_entity_poly.pdbx_strand_id
1 'polypeptide(L)'
;MAVWRRRLTTSQSFESFLRFLVFQSFGQHGRELITSELALRLLSIISGEQSIPNMDPVYLNNILSKLVLKVVPMENRNGRKLVEDGDLCERRNGRGVDLNRNWSVDWGKKEKDYDPYEENPGVAPFSEPETQIMRKISGAFNPHIWANVHSGMEALFMPYDHKNRTPDGLLSETMKFVLKEVNRLHCKGRCSVGSGGGSVGYLAHGTATDYMYDVNKVPMSFTFEIYGDKEASTKDCFKMFNPIDMKTYNRVLNDWCGAFFTIFEMGPHRLEAMKSSNGSADGDKLVSIDEYLEGYLMERSSRYGKRVEVLELGMQEIRTYFRLFLLSSVLLMFMFCSRISKSKYTAIRPIVSAVPL
;
A
#
# COMPACT_ATOMS: atom_id res chain seq x y z
N MET A 1 -8.02 7.01 -5.92
CA MET A 1 -6.68 7.36 -5.37
C MET A 1 -6.50 8.87 -5.47
N ALA A 2 -6.18 9.53 -4.36
CA ALA A 2 -5.82 10.96 -4.36
C ALA A 2 -4.34 11.10 -4.00
N VAL A 3 -3.58 11.86 -4.80
CA VAL A 3 -2.22 12.28 -4.44
C VAL A 3 -2.31 13.77 -4.15
N TRP A 4 -2.25 14.15 -2.88
CA TRP A 4 -2.40 15.54 -2.49
C TRP A 4 -1.04 16.22 -2.37
N ARG A 5 -0.88 17.31 -3.12
CA ARG A 5 0.32 18.15 -3.10
C ARG A 5 -0.11 19.60 -2.99
N ARG A 6 -0.21 20.13 -1.76
CA ARG A 6 -0.38 21.58 -1.57
C ARG A 6 0.87 22.30 -2.04
N ARG A 7 0.77 22.92 -3.20
CA ARG A 7 1.78 23.83 -3.73
C ARG A 7 1.58 25.17 -3.04
N LEU A 8 2.23 25.36 -1.88
CA LEU A 8 2.38 26.68 -1.29
C LEU A 8 3.23 27.52 -2.25
N THR A 9 2.60 28.40 -3.02
CA THR A 9 3.27 29.36 -3.90
C THR A 9 3.65 30.60 -3.11
N THR A 10 4.73 30.51 -2.35
CA THR A 10 5.52 31.66 -1.93
C THR A 10 6.85 31.62 -2.65
N SER A 11 7.25 32.75 -3.24
CA SER A 11 8.47 32.87 -4.04
C SER A 11 9.69 32.99 -3.14
N GLN A 12 10.17 31.88 -2.60
CA GLN A 12 11.47 31.80 -1.92
C GLN A 12 12.30 30.63 -2.48
N SER A 13 13.56 30.99 -2.77
CA SER A 13 14.77 30.21 -3.08
C SER A 13 14.69 28.69 -3.36
N PHE A 14 15.47 28.29 -4.36
CA PHE A 14 15.91 26.92 -4.61
C PHE A 14 16.70 26.35 -3.41
N GLU A 15 16.00 25.83 -2.40
CA GLU A 15 16.51 24.72 -1.60
C GLU A 15 15.60 23.51 -1.81
N SER A 16 16.15 22.47 -2.41
CA SER A 16 15.48 21.18 -2.57
C SER A 16 15.51 20.42 -1.24
N PHE A 17 14.77 20.90 -0.24
CA PHE A 17 14.46 20.10 0.95
C PHE A 17 13.87 18.77 0.49
N LEU A 18 14.57 17.68 0.81
CA LEU A 18 14.10 16.31 0.60
C LEU A 18 12.81 16.12 1.39
N ARG A 19 11.67 16.17 0.69
CA ARG A 19 10.36 16.11 1.33
C ARG A 19 10.13 14.72 1.92
N PHE A 20 9.68 14.68 3.15
CA PHE A 20 9.41 13.41 3.83
C PHE A 20 8.12 12.79 3.28
N LEU A 21 8.19 11.52 2.86
CA LEU A 21 7.13 10.86 2.11
C LEU A 21 6.32 9.94 3.03
N VAL A 22 5.02 10.17 3.16
CA VAL A 22 4.13 9.33 3.98
C VAL A 22 3.01 8.77 3.10
N PHE A 23 2.75 7.47 3.23
CA PHE A 23 1.66 6.79 2.53
C PHE A 23 0.77 6.06 3.55
N GLN A 24 -0.52 6.42 3.60
CA GLN A 24 -1.52 5.65 4.34
C GLN A 24 -2.52 4.98 3.40
N SER A 25 -2.99 3.80 3.82
CA SER A 25 -4.04 3.06 3.16
C SER A 25 -5.13 2.65 4.14
N PHE A 26 -6.38 2.66 3.67
CA PHE A 26 -7.58 2.49 4.48
C PHE A 26 -8.62 1.66 3.70
N GLY A 27 -9.58 1.06 4.41
CA GLY A 27 -10.67 0.30 3.79
C GLY A 27 -10.15 -0.87 2.96
N GLN A 28 -9.18 -1.62 3.48
CA GLN A 28 -8.69 -2.86 2.86
C GLN A 28 -9.64 -4.04 3.10
N HIS A 29 -10.28 -4.10 4.27
CA HIS A 29 -11.39 -5.01 4.51
C HIS A 29 -12.73 -4.28 4.38
N GLY A 30 -13.75 -4.96 3.84
CA GLY A 30 -15.06 -4.36 3.53
C GLY A 30 -15.73 -3.78 4.77
N ARG A 31 -15.87 -4.60 5.81
CA ARG A 31 -16.61 -4.31 7.07
C ARG A 31 -15.98 -3.28 8.00
N GLU A 32 -14.80 -2.78 7.68
CA GLU A 32 -14.03 -1.83 8.52
C GLU A 32 -14.33 -0.38 8.09
N LEU A 33 -15.61 0.03 8.11
CA LEU A 33 -16.10 1.31 7.58
C LEU A 33 -15.37 2.52 8.19
N ILE A 34 -15.17 2.49 9.52
CA ILE A 34 -14.54 3.56 10.29
C ILE A 34 -13.14 3.96 9.76
N THR A 35 -12.43 3.04 9.08
CA THR A 35 -11.13 3.32 8.47
C THR A 35 -11.24 4.30 7.30
N SER A 36 -12.24 4.14 6.43
CA SER A 36 -12.48 5.06 5.30
C SER A 36 -12.96 6.43 5.80
N GLU A 37 -13.79 6.46 6.83
CA GLU A 37 -14.24 7.72 7.45
C GLU A 37 -13.07 8.51 8.04
N LEU A 38 -12.11 7.83 8.66
CA LEU A 38 -10.86 8.44 9.13
C LEU A 38 -10.03 9.01 7.98
N ALA A 39 -9.92 8.30 6.86
CA ALA A 39 -9.23 8.79 5.68
C ALA A 39 -9.88 10.07 5.10
N LEU A 40 -11.21 10.12 5.04
CA LEU A 40 -11.97 11.29 4.59
C LEU A 40 -11.83 12.46 5.57
N ARG A 41 -11.89 12.20 6.88
CA ARG A 41 -11.66 13.22 7.93
C ARG A 41 -10.26 13.83 7.81
N LEU A 42 -9.23 12.99 7.68
CA LEU A 42 -7.84 13.43 7.46
C LEU A 42 -7.72 14.31 6.22
N LEU A 43 -8.29 13.88 5.09
CA LEU A 43 -8.26 14.66 3.84
C LEU A 43 -8.94 16.03 3.98
N SER A 44 -10.09 16.11 4.65
CA SER A 44 -10.83 17.36 4.90
C SER A 44 -10.09 18.31 5.86
N ILE A 45 -9.36 17.76 6.84
CA ILE A 45 -8.44 18.56 7.69
C ILE A 45 -7.26 19.08 6.87
N ILE A 46 -6.63 18.21 6.08
CA ILE A 46 -5.43 18.53 5.31
C ILE A 46 -5.73 19.55 4.19
N SER A 47 -6.92 19.49 3.58
CA SER A 47 -7.39 20.49 2.61
C SER A 47 -7.75 21.84 3.25
N GLY A 48 -7.98 21.87 4.56
CA GLY A 48 -8.39 23.06 5.32
C GLY A 48 -9.90 23.31 5.35
N GLU A 49 -10.72 22.33 4.93
CA GLU A 49 -12.17 22.36 5.09
C GLU A 49 -12.61 22.19 6.56
N GLN A 50 -11.81 21.46 7.36
CA GLN A 50 -12.07 21.23 8.77
C GLN A 50 -10.84 21.58 9.63
N SER A 51 -11.10 22.06 10.85
CA SER A 51 -10.08 22.21 11.90
C SER A 51 -10.11 21.02 12.86
N ILE A 52 -8.97 20.75 13.51
CA ILE A 52 -8.91 19.83 14.65
C ILE A 52 -9.11 20.64 15.94
N PRO A 53 -10.00 20.20 16.85
CA PRO A 53 -10.07 20.79 18.18
C PRO A 53 -8.71 20.77 18.89
N ASN A 54 -8.28 21.92 19.41
CA ASN A 54 -7.01 22.10 20.14
C ASN A 54 -5.72 21.93 19.32
N MET A 55 -5.76 22.02 17.99
CA MET A 55 -4.55 22.12 17.16
C MET A 55 -4.41 23.52 16.56
N ASP A 56 -3.25 24.15 16.73
CA ASP A 56 -2.93 25.42 16.07
C ASP A 56 -2.80 25.23 14.54
N PRO A 57 -3.56 25.97 13.72
CA PRO A 57 -3.43 25.94 12.27
C PRO A 57 -2.02 26.31 11.77
N VAL A 58 -1.29 27.21 12.42
CA VAL A 58 0.06 27.60 11.97
C VAL A 58 1.04 26.43 12.15
N TYR A 59 1.06 25.82 13.32
CA TYR A 59 1.79 24.59 13.62
C TYR A 59 1.44 23.44 12.66
N LEU A 60 0.14 23.19 12.39
CA LEU A 60 -0.28 22.17 11.43
C LEU A 60 0.26 22.45 10.02
N ASN A 61 0.20 23.70 9.54
CA ASN A 61 0.78 24.08 8.25
C ASN A 61 2.31 23.92 8.23
N ASN A 62 3.00 24.19 9.35
CA ASN A 62 4.44 23.98 9.48
C ASN A 62 4.82 22.50 9.38
N ILE A 63 4.04 21.58 9.96
CA ILE A 63 4.20 20.14 9.77
C ILE A 63 3.96 19.78 8.30
N LEU A 64 2.78 20.11 7.76
CA LEU A 64 2.37 19.73 6.41
C LEU A 64 3.29 20.25 5.29
N SER A 65 3.92 21.41 5.47
CA SER A 65 4.82 22.00 4.45
C SER A 65 6.04 21.13 4.13
N LYS A 66 6.50 20.31 5.07
CA LYS A 66 7.68 19.43 4.97
C LYS A 66 7.38 18.07 4.33
N LEU A 67 6.09 17.75 4.13
CA LEU A 67 5.63 16.42 3.78
C LEU A 67 5.16 16.31 2.32
N VAL A 68 5.12 15.07 1.82
CA VAL A 68 4.21 14.67 0.74
C VAL A 68 3.37 13.52 1.27
N LEU A 69 2.05 13.72 1.31
CA LEU A 69 1.09 12.74 1.80
C LEU A 69 0.42 12.04 0.62
N LYS A 70 0.43 10.71 0.65
CA LYS A 70 -0.39 9.87 -0.22
C LYS A 70 -1.43 9.14 0.62
N VAL A 71 -2.68 9.20 0.19
CA VAL A 71 -3.81 8.59 0.89
C VAL A 71 -4.64 7.76 -0.09
N VAL A 72 -4.85 6.50 0.25
CA VAL A 72 -5.84 5.63 -0.38
C VAL A 72 -6.98 5.43 0.62
N PRO A 73 -8.10 6.18 0.52
CA PRO A 73 -9.17 6.14 1.52
C PRO A 73 -10.00 4.85 1.48
N MET A 74 -9.85 4.06 0.41
CA MET A 74 -10.53 2.80 0.19
C MET A 74 -9.72 2.00 -0.84
N GLU A 75 -9.11 0.89 -0.43
CA GLU A 75 -8.57 -0.10 -1.36
C GLU A 75 -9.69 -0.96 -1.94
N ASN A 76 -10.59 -1.43 -1.06
CA ASN A 76 -11.54 -2.49 -1.33
C ASN A 76 -12.95 -1.96 -1.58
N ARG A 77 -13.15 -1.37 -2.76
CA ARG A 77 -14.46 -0.86 -3.18
C ARG A 77 -15.52 -1.95 -3.31
N ASN A 78 -15.15 -3.15 -3.73
CA ASN A 78 -16.09 -4.24 -4.03
C ASN A 78 -16.62 -4.91 -2.76
N GLY A 79 -15.72 -5.21 -1.80
CA GLY A 79 -16.10 -5.67 -0.47
C GLY A 79 -16.92 -4.63 0.29
N ARG A 80 -16.52 -3.34 0.23
CA ARG A 80 -17.34 -2.27 0.81
C ARG A 80 -18.76 -2.23 0.24
N LYS A 81 -18.91 -2.38 -1.08
CA LYS A 81 -20.23 -2.41 -1.70
C LYS A 81 -21.11 -3.52 -1.11
N LEU A 82 -20.59 -4.74 -0.93
CA LEU A 82 -21.38 -5.84 -0.35
C LEU A 82 -21.84 -5.55 1.09
N VAL A 83 -20.98 -4.89 1.86
CA VAL A 83 -21.30 -4.44 3.23
C VAL A 83 -22.38 -3.35 3.23
N GLU A 84 -22.29 -2.38 2.31
CA GLU A 84 -23.31 -1.33 2.13
C GLU A 84 -24.64 -1.89 1.57
N ASP A 85 -24.59 -2.96 0.78
CA ASP A 85 -25.75 -3.72 0.29
C ASP A 85 -26.33 -4.69 1.36
N GLY A 86 -25.69 -4.83 2.53
CA GLY A 86 -26.23 -5.52 3.71
C GLY A 86 -25.42 -6.70 4.28
N ASP A 87 -24.35 -7.15 3.62
CA ASP A 87 -23.45 -8.19 4.15
C ASP A 87 -22.44 -7.58 5.14
N LEU A 88 -22.92 -7.23 6.34
CA LEU A 88 -22.17 -6.52 7.37
C LEU A 88 -20.91 -7.28 7.87
N CYS A 89 -20.75 -8.55 7.50
CA CYS A 89 -19.61 -9.38 7.88
C CYS A 89 -18.57 -9.57 6.76
N GLU A 90 -18.80 -9.11 5.52
CA GLU A 90 -17.84 -9.29 4.42
C GLU A 90 -16.53 -8.53 4.68
N ARG A 91 -15.48 -9.31 4.95
CA ARG A 91 -14.11 -8.84 5.12
C ARG A 91 -13.43 -8.63 3.76
N ARG A 92 -13.68 -9.50 2.80
CA ARG A 92 -12.83 -9.70 1.62
C ARG A 92 -13.18 -8.76 0.48
N ASN A 93 -12.58 -8.99 -0.68
CA ASN A 93 -12.73 -8.15 -1.86
C ASN A 93 -14.00 -8.36 -2.70
N GLY A 94 -15.03 -9.05 -2.17
CA GLY A 94 -16.21 -9.44 -2.94
C GLY A 94 -15.97 -10.49 -4.05
N ARG A 95 -14.74 -11.02 -4.15
CA ARG A 95 -14.39 -12.24 -4.90
C ARG A 95 -13.91 -13.36 -3.97
N GLY A 96 -14.09 -13.17 -2.66
CA GLY A 96 -13.70 -14.14 -1.65
C GLY A 96 -12.20 -14.18 -1.34
N VAL A 97 -11.41 -13.14 -1.65
CA VAL A 97 -9.97 -13.06 -1.30
C VAL A 97 -9.70 -11.96 -0.26
N ASP A 98 -8.98 -12.30 0.81
CA ASP A 98 -8.47 -11.32 1.78
C ASP A 98 -7.25 -10.60 1.18
N LEU A 99 -7.40 -9.29 0.96
CA LEU A 99 -6.33 -8.45 0.41
C LEU A 99 -5.12 -8.36 1.34
N ASN A 100 -5.29 -8.55 2.66
CA ASN A 100 -4.19 -8.61 3.63
C ASN A 100 -3.69 -10.05 3.89
N ARG A 101 -3.98 -10.98 2.97
CA ARG A 101 -3.32 -12.29 2.84
C ARG A 101 -2.73 -12.51 1.43
N ASN A 102 -2.90 -11.54 0.52
CA ASN A 102 -2.56 -11.66 -0.90
C ASN A 102 -1.19 -11.06 -1.29
N TRP A 103 -0.29 -10.79 -0.33
CA TRP A 103 1.06 -10.26 -0.58
C TRP A 103 2.12 -11.36 -0.51
N SER A 104 3.30 -11.16 -1.10
CA SER A 104 4.26 -12.25 -1.34
C SER A 104 5.13 -12.73 -0.16
N VAL A 105 5.00 -12.17 1.04
CA VAL A 105 5.84 -12.56 2.20
C VAL A 105 5.17 -13.71 2.95
N ASP A 106 5.85 -14.87 3.01
CA ASP A 106 5.34 -16.15 3.57
C ASP A 106 3.96 -16.58 3.01
N TRP A 107 3.65 -16.14 1.77
CA TRP A 107 2.32 -16.26 1.16
C TRP A 107 1.79 -17.70 1.10
N GLY A 108 0.49 -17.85 1.33
CA GLY A 108 -0.23 -19.12 1.17
C GLY A 108 -0.02 -20.11 2.31
N LYS A 109 0.87 -19.82 3.27
CA LYS A 109 1.01 -20.59 4.50
C LYS A 109 -0.26 -20.44 5.37
N LYS A 110 -0.64 -21.55 6.01
CA LYS A 110 -1.84 -21.69 6.83
C LYS A 110 -1.43 -22.15 8.22
N GLU A 111 -1.83 -21.40 9.25
CA GLU A 111 -1.66 -21.82 10.64
C GLU A 111 -2.75 -22.81 11.05
N LYS A 112 -2.70 -23.31 12.29
CA LYS A 112 -3.64 -24.33 12.80
C LYS A 112 -5.07 -23.81 12.97
N ASP A 113 -5.19 -22.51 13.19
CA ASP A 113 -6.39 -21.71 13.38
C ASP A 113 -6.87 -21.03 12.09
N TYR A 114 -6.26 -21.37 10.94
CA TYR A 114 -6.58 -20.80 9.64
C TYR A 114 -8.07 -20.94 9.27
N ASP A 115 -8.73 -19.80 9.04
CA ASP A 115 -10.10 -19.76 8.54
C ASP A 115 -10.11 -19.51 7.01
N PRO A 116 -10.53 -20.48 6.17
CA PRO A 116 -10.63 -20.28 4.72
C PRO A 116 -11.68 -19.25 4.31
N TYR A 117 -12.66 -18.94 5.16
CA TYR A 117 -13.63 -17.87 4.91
C TYR A 117 -13.01 -16.51 5.16
N GLU A 118 -12.26 -16.30 6.25
CA GLU A 118 -11.71 -14.97 6.59
C GLU A 118 -10.36 -14.69 5.92
N GLU A 119 -9.54 -15.72 5.69
CA GLU A 119 -8.11 -15.60 5.37
C GLU A 119 -7.70 -16.18 4.00
N ASN A 120 -8.63 -16.34 3.06
CA ASN A 120 -8.29 -16.84 1.72
C ASN A 120 -7.22 -15.94 1.05
N PRO A 121 -6.00 -16.44 0.78
CA PRO A 121 -4.88 -15.63 0.28
C PRO A 121 -4.92 -15.40 -1.24
N GLY A 122 -5.93 -15.92 -1.93
CA GLY A 122 -6.05 -15.90 -3.40
C GLY A 122 -5.34 -17.10 -4.06
N VAL A 123 -5.21 -17.05 -5.38
CA VAL A 123 -4.60 -18.14 -6.18
C VAL A 123 -3.08 -18.01 -6.35
N ALA A 124 -2.56 -16.81 -6.13
CA ALA A 124 -1.14 -16.46 -6.21
C ALA A 124 -0.91 -15.17 -5.39
N PRO A 125 0.32 -14.86 -4.94
CA PRO A 125 0.62 -13.55 -4.39
C PRO A 125 0.40 -12.49 -5.46
N PHE A 126 -0.30 -11.41 -5.10
CA PHE A 126 -0.76 -10.37 -6.02
C PHE A 126 -1.71 -10.86 -7.11
N SER A 127 -2.52 -11.91 -6.86
CA SER A 127 -3.59 -12.30 -7.79
C SER A 127 -4.66 -11.21 -7.96
N GLU A 128 -4.87 -10.38 -6.94
CA GLU A 128 -5.94 -9.38 -6.95
C GLU A 128 -5.46 -8.03 -7.53
N PRO A 129 -6.20 -7.39 -8.46
CA PRO A 129 -5.84 -6.06 -8.98
C PRO A 129 -5.68 -5.00 -7.89
N GLU A 130 -6.43 -5.08 -6.78
CA GLU A 130 -6.32 -4.17 -5.65
C GLU A 130 -4.90 -4.21 -5.02
N THR A 131 -4.34 -5.40 -4.74
CA THR A 131 -2.97 -5.53 -4.19
C THR A 131 -1.90 -5.23 -5.24
N GLN A 132 -2.12 -5.57 -6.53
CA GLN A 132 -1.22 -5.17 -7.62
C GLN A 132 -1.07 -3.65 -7.73
N ILE A 133 -2.18 -2.92 -7.62
CA ILE A 133 -2.22 -1.46 -7.60
C ILE A 133 -1.45 -0.94 -6.39
N MET A 134 -1.71 -1.44 -5.19
CA MET A 134 -1.03 -1.01 -3.97
C MET A 134 0.47 -1.29 -3.98
N ARG A 135 0.90 -2.45 -4.50
CA ARG A 135 2.31 -2.77 -4.76
C ARG A 135 2.96 -1.77 -5.71
N LYS A 136 2.32 -1.48 -6.86
CA LYS A 136 2.86 -0.56 -7.87
C LYS A 136 2.99 0.86 -7.33
N ILE A 137 1.99 1.35 -6.60
CA ILE A 137 2.02 2.72 -6.07
C ILE A 137 2.96 2.88 -4.88
N SER A 138 3.07 1.89 -4.00
CA SER A 138 4.03 1.93 -2.88
C SER A 138 5.48 1.95 -3.39
N GLY A 139 5.85 1.02 -4.27
CA GLY A 139 7.18 0.99 -4.88
C GLY A 139 7.51 2.26 -5.67
N ALA A 140 6.56 2.80 -6.44
CA ALA A 140 6.78 4.04 -7.19
C ALA A 140 6.79 5.32 -6.33
N PHE A 141 6.21 5.28 -5.12
CA PHE A 141 6.21 6.42 -4.20
C PHE A 141 7.37 6.38 -3.20
N ASN A 142 7.91 5.20 -2.91
CA ASN A 142 9.03 4.96 -1.99
C ASN A 142 8.87 5.71 -0.63
N PRO A 143 7.83 5.38 0.16
CA PRO A 143 7.52 6.11 1.38
C PRO A 143 8.60 5.91 2.47
N HIS A 144 8.75 6.93 3.32
CA HIS A 144 9.52 6.86 4.56
C HIS A 144 8.69 6.25 5.70
N ILE A 145 7.38 6.53 5.70
CA ILE A 145 6.37 5.91 6.55
C ILE A 145 5.27 5.31 5.68
N TRP A 146 4.94 4.05 5.92
CA TRP A 146 3.73 3.42 5.41
C TRP A 146 2.86 2.90 6.55
N ALA A 147 1.55 3.09 6.46
CA ALA A 147 0.59 2.58 7.44
C ALA A 147 -0.64 1.97 6.75
N ASN A 148 -0.98 0.74 7.15
CA ASN A 148 -2.30 0.14 6.91
C ASN A 148 -3.23 0.44 8.06
N VAL A 149 -4.51 0.65 7.79
CA VAL A 149 -5.48 1.07 8.79
C VAL A 149 -6.72 0.18 8.76
N HIS A 150 -6.98 -0.45 9.89
CA HIS A 150 -7.95 -1.51 10.14
C HIS A 150 -8.80 -1.21 11.37
N SER A 151 -9.80 -2.05 11.60
CA SER A 151 -10.54 -2.11 12.86
C SER A 151 -10.87 -3.56 13.22
N GLY A 152 -11.37 -3.76 14.44
CA GLY A 152 -11.58 -5.06 15.10
C GLY A 152 -10.97 -5.11 16.49
N MET A 153 -9.97 -4.25 16.77
CA MET A 153 -9.39 -4.04 18.10
C MET A 153 -8.81 -2.61 18.25
N GLU A 154 -8.24 -2.28 19.43
CA GLU A 154 -7.40 -1.09 19.61
C GLU A 154 -5.93 -1.51 19.68
N ALA A 155 -5.15 -1.26 18.63
CA ALA A 155 -3.73 -1.65 18.59
C ALA A 155 -2.87 -0.86 17.58
N LEU A 156 -1.56 -0.94 17.83
CA LEU A 156 -0.48 -0.24 17.14
C LEU A 156 0.61 -1.28 16.82
N PHE A 157 0.54 -1.89 15.65
CA PHE A 157 1.51 -2.90 15.23
C PHE A 157 2.59 -2.35 14.32
N MET A 158 3.73 -3.00 14.45
CA MET A 158 4.86 -3.00 13.53
C MET A 158 5.08 -4.45 13.06
N PRO A 159 5.94 -4.72 12.07
CA PRO A 159 6.34 -6.08 11.72
C PRO A 159 6.84 -6.89 12.94
N TYR A 160 6.85 -8.22 12.88
CA TYR A 160 6.25 -9.03 11.82
C TYR A 160 4.80 -9.42 12.14
N ASP A 161 4.00 -9.64 11.09
CA ASP A 161 2.68 -10.27 11.20
C ASP A 161 2.80 -11.80 11.08
N HIS A 162 3.65 -12.30 10.17
CA HIS A 162 3.89 -13.74 9.96
C HIS A 162 4.83 -14.40 10.96
N LYS A 163 5.43 -13.62 11.88
CA LYS A 163 6.35 -14.13 12.92
C LYS A 163 5.97 -13.56 14.28
N ASN A 164 6.01 -14.39 15.33
CA ASN A 164 5.92 -13.93 16.72
C ASN A 164 7.27 -13.31 17.18
N ARG A 165 7.66 -12.20 16.55
CA ARG A 165 8.77 -11.34 16.97
C ARG A 165 8.71 -10.00 16.23
N THR A 166 9.21 -8.94 16.87
CA THR A 166 9.61 -7.72 16.14
C THR A 166 10.91 -7.98 15.36
N PRO A 167 11.19 -7.21 14.29
CA PRO A 167 12.53 -7.06 13.74
C PRO A 167 13.53 -6.57 14.79
N ASP A 168 14.80 -6.66 14.43
CA ASP A 168 15.93 -6.28 15.28
C ASP A 168 16.54 -4.94 14.82
N GLY A 169 17.32 -4.30 15.70
CA GLY A 169 18.09 -3.09 15.38
C GLY A 169 17.34 -1.75 15.45
N LEU A 170 18.08 -0.66 15.22
CA LEU A 170 17.68 0.72 15.55
C LEU A 170 16.39 1.21 14.86
N LEU A 171 16.07 0.72 13.65
CA LEU A 171 14.80 1.02 12.98
C LEU A 171 13.61 0.44 13.74
N SER A 172 13.75 -0.79 14.25
CA SER A 172 12.73 -1.47 15.05
C SER A 172 12.52 -0.78 16.39
N GLU A 173 13.61 -0.39 17.06
CA GLU A 173 13.56 0.37 18.31
C GLU A 173 12.89 1.73 18.12
N THR A 174 13.20 2.42 17.01
CA THR A 174 12.59 3.70 16.63
C THR A 174 11.10 3.58 16.33
N MET A 175 10.69 2.57 15.55
CA MET A 175 9.27 2.24 15.36
C MET A 175 8.58 2.02 16.71
N LYS A 176 9.13 1.14 17.55
CA LYS A 176 8.58 0.82 18.88
C LYS A 176 8.48 2.03 19.80
N PHE A 177 9.42 2.98 19.71
CA PHE A 177 9.36 4.26 20.42
C PHE A 177 8.19 5.13 19.93
N VAL A 178 8.05 5.32 18.60
CA VAL A 178 6.94 6.09 18.02
C VAL A 178 5.59 5.50 18.43
N LEU A 179 5.43 4.17 18.36
CA LEU A 179 4.19 3.50 18.75
C LEU A 179 3.87 3.65 20.25
N LYS A 180 4.89 3.62 21.12
CA LYS A 180 4.69 3.89 22.57
C LYS A 180 4.20 5.31 22.83
N GLU A 181 4.77 6.31 22.17
CA GLU A 181 4.34 7.70 22.34
C GLU A 181 2.93 7.95 21.78
N VAL A 182 2.60 7.37 20.63
CA VAL A 182 1.24 7.41 20.08
C VAL A 182 0.24 6.72 21.03
N ASN A 183 0.61 5.56 21.60
CA ASN A 183 -0.22 4.87 22.59
C ASN A 183 -0.45 5.74 23.83
N ARG A 184 0.60 6.40 24.34
CA ARG A 184 0.54 7.27 25.51
C ARG A 184 -0.35 8.49 25.28
N LEU A 185 -0.21 9.16 24.13
CA LEU A 185 -0.87 10.43 23.81
C LEU A 185 -2.34 10.25 23.38
N HIS A 186 -2.60 9.28 22.49
CA HIS A 186 -3.91 9.18 21.80
C HIS A 186 -4.71 7.96 22.26
N CYS A 187 -4.07 6.79 22.40
CA CYS A 187 -4.72 5.61 22.96
C CYS A 187 -4.77 5.59 24.51
N LYS A 188 -4.16 6.54 25.22
CA LYS A 188 -4.09 6.61 26.69
C LYS A 188 -3.64 5.28 27.33
N GLY A 189 -2.72 4.56 26.68
CA GLY A 189 -2.22 3.25 27.11
C GLY A 189 -3.10 2.04 26.80
N ARG A 190 -4.28 2.21 26.17
CA ARG A 190 -5.21 1.11 25.86
C ARG A 190 -4.77 0.24 24.68
N CYS A 191 -4.05 0.82 23.71
CA CYS A 191 -3.69 0.10 22.49
C CYS A 191 -2.59 -0.93 22.77
N SER A 192 -2.73 -2.14 22.24
CA SER A 192 -1.62 -3.11 22.22
C SER A 192 -0.49 -2.60 21.33
N VAL A 193 0.78 -2.78 21.72
CA VAL A 193 1.95 -2.28 20.97
C VAL A 193 2.99 -3.38 20.79
N GLY A 194 3.31 -3.72 19.53
CA GLY A 194 4.34 -4.73 19.24
C GLY A 194 4.29 -5.28 17.81
N SER A 195 4.86 -6.46 17.60
CA SER A 195 4.70 -7.21 16.34
C SER A 195 3.24 -7.67 16.21
N GLY A 196 2.64 -7.61 15.02
CA GLY A 196 1.27 -8.12 14.80
C GLY A 196 1.13 -9.58 15.25
N GLY A 197 1.99 -10.45 14.72
CA GLY A 197 2.00 -11.88 15.01
C GLY A 197 2.36 -12.23 16.46
N GLY A 198 3.04 -11.33 17.19
CA GLY A 198 3.38 -11.51 18.60
C GLY A 198 2.42 -10.84 19.58
N SER A 199 1.54 -9.95 19.13
CA SER A 199 0.67 -9.15 20.00
C SER A 199 -0.80 -9.54 19.93
N VAL A 200 -1.24 -10.17 18.84
CA VAL A 200 -2.66 -10.55 18.62
C VAL A 200 -2.94 -12.01 18.98
N GLY A 201 -1.92 -12.88 18.97
CA GLY A 201 -2.03 -14.29 19.36
C GLY A 201 -2.21 -15.28 18.21
N TYR A 202 -2.31 -14.80 16.97
CA TYR A 202 -2.23 -15.61 15.73
C TYR A 202 -1.20 -15.00 14.77
N LEU A 203 -0.75 -15.77 13.77
CA LEU A 203 0.20 -15.29 12.74
C LEU A 203 -0.54 -15.04 11.42
N ALA A 204 -0.35 -13.87 10.82
CA ALA A 204 -0.93 -13.54 9.52
C ALA A 204 0.12 -13.62 8.40
N HIS A 205 -0.17 -14.40 7.37
CA HIS A 205 0.72 -14.64 6.23
C HIS A 205 0.33 -13.82 5.01
N GLY A 206 1.30 -13.38 4.22
CA GLY A 206 1.03 -12.58 3.03
C GLY A 206 0.42 -11.21 3.32
N THR A 207 0.83 -10.54 4.39
CA THR A 207 0.33 -9.20 4.75
C THR A 207 1.02 -8.07 4.00
N ALA A 208 0.33 -6.94 3.89
CA ALA A 208 0.86 -5.72 3.32
C ALA A 208 2.04 -5.15 4.14
N THR A 209 1.93 -5.16 5.46
CA THR A 209 2.93 -4.57 6.38
C THR A 209 4.27 -5.30 6.31
N ASP A 210 4.25 -6.63 6.29
CA ASP A 210 5.47 -7.42 6.15
C ASP A 210 6.11 -7.25 4.77
N TYR A 211 5.32 -7.13 3.69
CA TYR A 211 5.85 -6.81 2.37
C TYR A 211 6.48 -5.40 2.31
N MET A 212 5.86 -4.40 2.95
CA MET A 212 6.38 -3.03 2.98
C MET A 212 7.73 -2.95 3.69
N TYR A 213 7.89 -3.73 4.77
CA TYR A 213 9.14 -3.83 5.51
C TYR A 213 10.20 -4.69 4.81
N ASP A 214 9.89 -5.96 4.50
CA ASP A 214 10.88 -6.92 3.97
C ASP A 214 11.22 -6.70 2.50
N VAL A 215 10.28 -6.25 1.67
CA VAL A 215 10.49 -6.14 0.20
C VAL A 215 10.66 -4.69 -0.24
N ASN A 216 9.73 -3.79 0.11
CA ASN A 216 9.84 -2.38 -0.27
C ASN A 216 10.84 -1.59 0.59
N LYS A 217 11.36 -2.17 1.69
CA LYS A 217 12.33 -1.55 2.62
C LYS A 217 11.87 -0.20 3.19
N VAL A 218 10.56 -0.04 3.41
CA VAL A 218 9.99 1.17 4.00
C VAL A 218 10.48 1.30 5.46
N PRO A 219 11.21 2.39 5.82
CA PRO A 219 11.88 2.52 7.12
C PRO A 219 10.96 2.34 8.34
N MET A 220 9.71 2.80 8.22
CA MET A 220 8.69 2.66 9.25
C MET A 220 7.39 2.14 8.62
N SER A 221 7.10 0.86 8.82
CA SER A 221 5.90 0.17 8.33
C SER A 221 5.01 -0.21 9.50
N PHE A 222 3.70 0.08 9.40
CA PHE A 222 2.76 -0.12 10.51
C PHE A 222 1.42 -0.72 10.08
N THR A 223 0.79 -1.45 11.00
CA THR A 223 -0.63 -1.83 10.94
C THR A 223 -1.34 -1.19 12.14
N PHE A 224 -2.38 -0.39 11.91
CA PHE A 224 -3.12 0.31 12.97
C PHE A 224 -4.55 -0.19 13.07
N GLU A 225 -4.92 -0.67 14.26
CA GLU A 225 -6.27 -1.13 14.60
C GLU A 225 -6.96 -0.03 15.40
N ILE A 226 -7.89 0.69 14.78
CA ILE A 226 -8.32 2.01 15.28
C ILE A 226 -9.51 1.96 16.24
N TYR A 227 -10.23 0.85 16.26
CA TYR A 227 -11.44 0.63 17.04
C TYR A 227 -11.76 -0.86 17.09
N GLY A 228 -12.24 -1.35 18.22
CA GLY A 228 -12.93 -2.63 18.29
C GLY A 228 -13.77 -2.75 19.56
N ASP A 229 -14.99 -3.27 19.44
CA ASP A 229 -15.86 -3.51 20.59
C ASP A 229 -15.76 -4.98 21.04
N LYS A 230 -15.13 -5.19 22.19
CA LYS A 230 -14.94 -6.53 22.79
C LYS A 230 -16.22 -7.08 23.42
N GLU A 231 -17.22 -6.23 23.65
CA GLU A 231 -18.55 -6.59 24.18
C GLU A 231 -19.59 -6.75 23.06
N ALA A 232 -19.16 -6.71 21.79
CA ALA A 232 -20.00 -7.06 20.66
C ALA A 232 -20.14 -8.59 20.54
N SER A 233 -21.34 -9.04 20.19
CA SER A 233 -21.58 -10.44 19.85
C SER A 233 -20.80 -10.80 18.58
N THR A 234 -20.30 -12.04 18.48
CA THR A 234 -19.67 -12.56 17.25
C THR A 234 -20.60 -12.59 16.04
N LYS A 235 -21.90 -12.33 16.23
CA LYS A 235 -22.91 -12.16 15.17
C LYS A 235 -23.15 -10.70 14.77
N ASP A 236 -22.60 -9.74 15.50
CA ASP A 236 -22.76 -8.30 15.28
C ASP A 236 -21.46 -7.70 14.72
N CYS A 237 -21.15 -8.09 13.48
CA CYS A 237 -19.96 -7.64 12.77
C CYS A 237 -19.91 -6.11 12.63
N PHE A 238 -21.06 -5.42 12.50
CA PHE A 238 -21.03 -3.96 12.42
C PHE A 238 -20.49 -3.35 13.71
N LYS A 239 -21.04 -3.73 14.87
CA LYS A 239 -20.61 -3.21 16.18
C LYS A 239 -19.18 -3.63 16.53
N MET A 240 -18.76 -4.85 16.21
CA MET A 240 -17.38 -5.30 16.43
C MET A 240 -16.36 -4.37 15.77
N PHE A 241 -16.62 -3.96 14.53
CA PHE A 241 -15.67 -3.25 13.67
C PHE A 241 -15.92 -1.74 13.55
N ASN A 242 -17.09 -1.23 13.97
CA ASN A 242 -17.50 0.18 13.77
C ASN A 242 -18.27 0.77 14.96
N PRO A 243 -18.01 2.03 15.33
CA PRO A 243 -18.80 2.74 16.34
C PRO A 243 -20.28 2.85 15.97
N ILE A 244 -21.16 2.39 16.88
CA ILE A 244 -22.63 2.48 16.74
C ILE A 244 -23.24 3.79 17.27
N ASP A 245 -22.41 4.67 17.85
CA ASP A 245 -22.86 5.94 18.43
C ASP A 245 -21.95 7.12 18.02
N MET A 246 -22.57 8.31 17.91
CA MET A 246 -21.91 9.52 17.40
C MET A 246 -20.78 10.03 18.32
N LYS A 247 -20.81 9.74 19.63
CA LYS A 247 -19.77 10.16 20.58
C LYS A 247 -18.52 9.29 20.41
N THR A 248 -18.67 7.98 20.33
CA THR A 248 -17.57 7.04 20.06
C THR A 248 -17.01 7.24 18.65
N TYR A 249 -17.88 7.45 17.65
CA TYR A 249 -17.48 7.78 16.28
C TYR A 249 -16.54 9.00 16.22
N ASN A 250 -16.99 10.16 16.73
CA ASN A 250 -16.16 11.37 16.72
C ASN A 250 -14.91 11.24 17.59
N ARG A 251 -14.98 10.49 18.71
CA ARG A 251 -13.79 10.20 19.53
C ARG A 251 -12.74 9.43 18.73
N VAL A 252 -13.10 8.32 18.09
CA VAL A 252 -12.18 7.52 17.28
C VAL A 252 -11.55 8.37 16.17
N LEU A 253 -12.36 9.13 15.43
CA LEU A 253 -11.83 9.98 14.36
C LEU A 253 -10.88 11.07 14.87
N ASN A 254 -11.20 11.73 15.98
CA ASN A 254 -10.36 12.79 16.54
C ASN A 254 -9.06 12.24 17.15
N ASP A 255 -9.14 11.18 17.97
CA ASP A 255 -8.00 10.51 18.59
C ASP A 255 -7.00 10.06 17.50
N TRP A 256 -7.49 9.45 16.41
CA TRP A 256 -6.63 8.94 15.35
C TRP A 256 -6.15 9.98 14.34
N CYS A 257 -6.91 11.06 14.09
CA CYS A 257 -6.36 12.22 13.38
C CYS A 257 -5.16 12.78 14.16
N GLY A 258 -5.31 12.98 15.47
CA GLY A 258 -4.22 13.38 16.36
C GLY A 258 -3.01 12.44 16.29
N ALA A 259 -3.25 11.13 16.37
CA ALA A 259 -2.20 10.11 16.23
C ALA A 259 -1.40 10.25 14.94
N PHE A 260 -2.08 10.42 13.80
CA PHE A 260 -1.41 10.59 12.51
C PHE A 260 -0.57 11.87 12.45
N PHE A 261 -1.06 13.02 12.93
CA PHE A 261 -0.26 14.25 12.96
C PHE A 261 0.96 14.14 13.88
N THR A 262 0.84 13.46 15.03
CA THR A 262 2.00 13.13 15.88
C THR A 262 3.03 12.25 15.15
N ILE A 263 2.58 11.23 14.40
CA ILE A 263 3.48 10.39 13.57
C ILE A 263 4.16 11.23 12.47
N PHE A 264 3.44 12.14 11.83
CA PHE A 264 3.95 12.99 10.76
C PHE A 264 5.01 13.99 11.26
N GLU A 265 4.85 14.49 12.49
CA GLU A 265 5.83 15.34 13.15
C GLU A 265 7.08 14.54 13.61
N MET A 266 6.87 13.42 14.30
CA MET A 266 7.97 12.63 14.86
C MET A 266 8.81 11.95 13.78
N GLY A 267 8.17 11.49 12.69
CA GLY A 267 8.80 10.70 11.63
C GLY A 267 10.09 11.28 11.05
N PRO A 268 10.06 12.52 10.50
CA PRO A 268 11.25 13.20 9.98
C PRO A 268 12.40 13.24 10.99
N HIS A 269 12.12 13.77 12.19
CA HIS A 269 13.12 13.95 13.23
C HIS A 269 13.77 12.63 13.68
N ARG A 270 13.00 11.53 13.72
CA ARG A 270 13.52 10.22 14.10
C ARG A 270 14.42 9.60 13.01
N LEU A 271 14.03 9.67 11.73
CA LEU A 271 14.88 9.16 10.64
C LEU A 271 16.11 10.04 10.39
N GLU A 272 16.03 11.35 10.63
CA GLU A 272 17.19 12.26 10.59
C GLU A 272 18.19 11.93 11.70
N ALA A 273 17.72 11.80 12.96
CA ALA A 273 18.58 11.44 14.09
C ALA A 273 19.33 10.11 13.87
N MET A 274 18.68 9.11 13.26
CA MET A 274 19.31 7.83 12.90
C MET A 274 20.40 7.95 11.83
N LYS A 275 20.23 8.83 10.83
CA LYS A 275 21.26 9.09 9.83
C LYS A 275 22.48 9.74 10.49
N SER A 276 22.26 10.71 11.38
CA SER A 276 23.32 11.38 12.13
C SER A 276 24.06 10.44 13.10
N SER A 277 23.37 9.52 13.78
CA SER A 277 24.02 8.56 14.68
C SER A 277 24.87 7.51 13.95
N ASN A 278 24.53 7.18 12.70
CA ASN A 278 25.39 6.33 11.86
C ASN A 278 26.59 7.11 11.29
N GLY A 279 26.45 8.43 11.10
CA GLY A 279 27.51 9.30 10.58
C GLY A 279 28.66 9.59 11.55
N SER A 280 28.56 9.20 12.82
CA SER A 280 29.63 9.37 13.82
C SER A 280 30.49 8.11 14.05
N ALA A 281 30.35 7.09 13.20
CA ALA A 281 30.98 5.78 13.40
C ALA A 281 31.86 5.27 12.24
N ASP A 282 32.02 6.02 11.15
CA ASP A 282 32.98 5.69 10.09
C ASP A 282 33.60 6.98 9.53
N GLY A 283 34.93 7.07 9.59
CA GLY A 283 35.69 8.19 9.04
C GLY A 283 36.12 7.89 7.61
N ASP A 284 35.88 8.82 6.69
CA ASP A 284 36.41 8.83 5.32
C ASP A 284 36.34 7.50 4.54
N LYS A 285 35.12 6.98 4.38
CA LYS A 285 34.77 6.26 3.15
C LYS A 285 33.93 7.15 2.24
N LEU A 286 34.63 7.80 1.31
CA LEU A 286 34.02 8.36 0.11
C LEU A 286 33.53 7.19 -0.76
N VAL A 287 32.30 6.74 -0.52
CA VAL A 287 31.66 5.64 -1.26
C VAL A 287 31.70 5.95 -2.75
N SER A 288 32.53 5.21 -3.51
CA SER A 288 32.61 5.41 -4.95
C SER A 288 31.24 5.16 -5.57
N ILE A 289 30.95 5.87 -6.65
CA ILE A 289 29.75 5.62 -7.46
C ILE A 289 29.72 4.17 -7.99
N ASP A 290 30.90 3.54 -8.07
CA ASP A 290 31.08 2.13 -8.40
C ASP A 290 30.52 1.19 -7.32
N GLU A 291 30.55 1.53 -6.04
CA GLU A 291 30.01 0.67 -4.96
C GLU A 291 28.47 0.72 -4.94
N TYR A 292 27.88 1.87 -5.33
CA TYR A 292 26.45 2.02 -5.57
C TYR A 292 26.00 1.23 -6.83
N LEU A 293 26.83 1.20 -7.87
CA LEU A 293 26.61 0.40 -9.07
C LEU A 293 26.86 -1.10 -8.85
N GLU A 294 27.85 -1.49 -8.04
CA GLU A 294 28.07 -2.88 -7.66
C GLU A 294 26.90 -3.40 -6.81
N GLY A 295 26.33 -2.61 -5.90
CA GLY A 295 25.07 -2.99 -5.23
C GLY A 295 23.93 -3.29 -6.22
N TYR A 296 23.87 -2.54 -7.33
CA TYR A 296 22.87 -2.69 -8.40
C TYR A 296 23.19 -3.84 -9.40
N LEU A 297 24.46 -4.25 -9.50
CA LEU A 297 24.95 -5.25 -10.47
C LEU A 297 25.27 -6.62 -9.84
N MET A 298 25.70 -6.67 -8.58
CA MET A 298 25.88 -7.89 -7.78
C MET A 298 24.57 -8.66 -7.64
N GLU A 299 23.42 -7.98 -7.66
CA GLU A 299 22.11 -8.62 -7.70
C GLU A 299 21.87 -9.42 -9.00
N ARG A 300 22.81 -9.44 -9.96
CA ARG A 300 22.76 -10.27 -11.17
C ARG A 300 23.70 -11.48 -11.23
N SER A 301 24.62 -11.71 -10.27
CA SER A 301 25.57 -12.84 -10.39
C SER A 301 25.95 -13.59 -9.10
N SER A 302 25.27 -14.73 -8.86
CA SER A 302 25.69 -15.84 -7.97
C SER A 302 25.62 -15.51 -6.46
N ARG A 303 25.24 -16.37 -5.49
CA ARG A 303 24.81 -17.77 -5.38
C ARG A 303 23.66 -17.79 -4.33
N TYR A 304 22.71 -18.72 -4.24
CA TYR A 304 22.50 -20.03 -4.87
C TYR A 304 20.98 -20.32 -5.01
N GLY A 305 20.59 -21.47 -5.56
CA GLY A 305 19.38 -22.20 -5.16
C GLY A 305 18.00 -21.79 -5.71
N LYS A 306 17.54 -20.54 -5.53
CA LYS A 306 16.09 -20.21 -5.63
C LYS A 306 15.62 -19.31 -6.79
N ARG A 307 16.46 -19.08 -7.82
CA ARG A 307 16.17 -18.10 -8.90
C ARG A 307 15.48 -18.63 -10.17
N VAL A 308 15.20 -19.93 -10.28
CA VAL A 308 14.68 -20.51 -11.54
C VAL A 308 13.23 -20.08 -11.80
N GLU A 309 12.34 -20.23 -10.82
CA GLU A 309 10.88 -20.06 -11.00
C GLU A 309 10.48 -18.63 -11.42
N VAL A 310 11.06 -17.59 -10.81
CA VAL A 310 10.68 -16.19 -11.08
C VAL A 310 11.13 -15.72 -12.48
N LEU A 311 12.29 -16.16 -12.94
CA LEU A 311 12.79 -15.85 -14.29
C LEU A 311 12.04 -16.63 -15.37
N GLU A 312 11.65 -17.87 -15.09
CA GLU A 312 10.93 -18.70 -16.05
C GLU A 312 9.49 -18.17 -16.30
N LEU A 313 8.78 -17.76 -15.24
CA LEU A 313 7.50 -17.07 -15.34
C LEU A 313 7.60 -15.76 -16.17
N GLY A 314 8.55 -14.88 -15.83
CA GLY A 314 8.75 -13.63 -16.58
C GLY A 314 9.11 -13.85 -18.06
N MET A 315 9.89 -14.89 -18.39
CA MET A 315 10.20 -15.22 -19.78
C MET A 315 9.03 -15.92 -20.51
N GLN A 316 8.16 -16.65 -19.82
CA GLN A 316 6.93 -17.19 -20.42
C GLN A 316 5.95 -16.06 -20.82
N GLU A 317 5.78 -15.04 -19.97
CA GLU A 317 4.96 -13.87 -20.31
C GLU A 317 5.53 -13.14 -21.53
N ILE A 318 6.82 -12.80 -21.54
CA ILE A 318 7.47 -12.11 -22.67
C ILE A 318 7.35 -12.91 -23.97
N ARG A 319 7.54 -14.24 -23.93
CA ARG A 319 7.34 -15.11 -25.11
C ARG A 319 5.90 -15.11 -25.60
N THR A 320 4.92 -15.01 -24.69
CA THR A 320 3.50 -14.95 -25.03
C THR A 320 3.14 -13.62 -25.67
N TYR A 321 3.58 -12.49 -25.10
CA TYR A 321 3.42 -11.17 -25.71
C TYR A 321 4.08 -11.08 -27.10
N PHE A 322 5.28 -11.63 -27.26
CA PHE A 322 5.97 -11.63 -28.55
C PHE A 322 5.26 -12.47 -29.62
N ARG A 323 4.68 -13.63 -29.25
CA ARG A 323 3.85 -14.44 -30.14
C ARG A 323 2.57 -13.71 -30.55
N LEU A 324 1.89 -13.04 -29.62
CA LEU A 324 0.69 -12.25 -29.90
C LEU A 324 1.00 -11.04 -30.80
N PHE A 325 2.14 -10.37 -30.60
CA PHE A 325 2.62 -9.27 -31.43
C PHE A 325 2.97 -9.71 -32.86
N LEU A 326 3.63 -10.87 -33.03
CA LEU A 326 3.89 -11.44 -34.35
C LEU A 326 2.58 -11.82 -35.06
N LEU A 327 1.63 -12.44 -34.34
CA LEU A 327 0.34 -12.80 -34.90
C LEU A 327 -0.46 -11.57 -35.37
N SER A 328 -0.51 -10.50 -34.56
CA SER A 328 -1.20 -9.26 -34.95
C SER A 328 -0.53 -8.57 -36.14
N SER A 329 0.81 -8.58 -36.20
CA SER A 329 1.59 -8.04 -37.32
C SER A 329 1.32 -8.80 -38.63
N VAL A 330 1.26 -10.13 -38.58
CA VAL A 330 0.92 -10.98 -39.73
C VAL A 330 -0.52 -10.74 -40.20
N LEU A 331 -1.48 -10.65 -39.28
CA LEU A 331 -2.88 -10.35 -39.61
C LEU A 331 -3.03 -8.96 -40.26
N LEU A 332 -2.32 -7.95 -39.75
CA LEU A 332 -2.25 -6.62 -40.36
C LEU A 332 -1.67 -6.66 -41.78
N MET A 333 -0.60 -7.43 -42.02
CA MET A 333 -0.06 -7.65 -43.36
C MET A 333 -1.09 -8.28 -44.31
N PHE A 334 -1.78 -9.35 -43.90
CA PHE A 334 -2.82 -9.97 -44.70
C PHE A 334 -3.98 -9.02 -45.04
N MET A 335 -4.40 -8.18 -44.09
CA MET A 335 -5.41 -7.14 -44.34
C MET A 335 -4.93 -6.10 -45.37
N PHE A 336 -3.65 -5.70 -45.30
CA PHE A 336 -3.06 -4.76 -46.25
C PHE A 336 -2.94 -5.36 -47.67
N CYS A 337 -2.40 -6.58 -47.78
CA CYS A 337 -2.28 -7.31 -49.05
C CYS A 337 -3.67 -7.57 -49.68
N SER A 338 -4.68 -7.88 -48.88
CA SER A 338 -6.06 -8.07 -49.36
C SER A 338 -6.68 -6.79 -49.91
N ARG A 339 -6.39 -5.63 -49.31
CA ARG A 339 -6.82 -4.32 -49.83
C ARG A 339 -6.11 -3.97 -51.14
N ILE A 340 -4.80 -4.18 -51.22
CA ILE A 340 -4.01 -3.92 -52.45
C ILE A 340 -4.46 -4.83 -53.60
N SER A 341 -4.74 -6.12 -53.32
CA SER A 341 -5.26 -7.07 -54.31
C SER A 341 -6.61 -6.59 -54.89
N LYS A 342 -7.57 -6.23 -54.02
CA LYS A 342 -8.87 -5.68 -54.46
C LYS A 342 -8.72 -4.41 -55.31
N SER A 343 -7.76 -3.54 -55.01
CA SER A 343 -7.49 -2.34 -55.82
C SER A 343 -6.94 -2.61 -57.22
N LYS A 344 -6.30 -3.77 -57.46
CA LYS A 344 -5.78 -4.11 -58.80
C LYS A 344 -6.85 -4.70 -59.72
N TYR A 345 -7.82 -5.44 -59.17
CA TYR A 345 -8.90 -6.03 -59.97
C TYR A 345 -9.94 -5.00 -60.47
N THR A 346 -10.13 -3.87 -59.78
CA THR A 346 -10.99 -2.79 -60.30
C THR A 346 -10.41 -2.03 -61.50
N ALA A 347 -9.08 -2.12 -61.71
CA ALA A 347 -8.39 -1.44 -62.81
C ALA A 347 -8.36 -2.26 -64.12
N ILE A 348 -8.82 -3.52 -64.11
CA ILE A 348 -8.81 -4.42 -65.27
C ILE A 348 -10.25 -4.79 -65.63
N ARG A 349 -10.98 -3.82 -66.19
CA ARG A 349 -12.13 -4.09 -67.06
C ARG A 349 -11.66 -3.91 -68.52
N PRO A 350 -11.70 -4.95 -69.37
CA PRO A 350 -11.33 -4.78 -70.78
C PRO A 350 -12.37 -3.90 -71.49
N ILE A 351 -11.89 -2.88 -72.19
CA ILE A 351 -12.70 -2.07 -73.09
C ILE A 351 -13.00 -2.91 -74.32
N VAL A 352 -14.26 -3.30 -74.52
CA VAL A 352 -14.70 -3.97 -75.75
C VAL A 352 -14.78 -2.92 -76.85
N SER A 353 -13.86 -2.99 -77.81
CA SER A 353 -13.92 -2.22 -79.05
C SER A 353 -14.97 -2.84 -79.98
N ALA A 354 -15.89 -2.03 -80.47
CA ALA A 354 -16.82 -2.43 -81.53
C ALA A 354 -16.09 -2.43 -82.89
N VAL A 355 -16.19 -3.53 -83.63
CA VAL A 355 -15.75 -3.63 -85.02
C VAL A 355 -16.98 -3.58 -85.93
N PRO A 356 -17.02 -2.71 -86.95
CA PRO A 356 -18.14 -2.62 -87.88
C PRO A 356 -17.94 -3.48 -89.12
N LEU A 357 -18.93 -4.34 -89.44
CA LEU A 357 -19.43 -4.63 -90.79
C LEU A 357 -20.70 -5.49 -90.70
#